data_AF-A0A2D4JLP9-F1
#
_entry.id   AF-A0A2D4JLP9-F1
#
_cell.length_a   1.000
_cell.length_b   1.000
_cell.length_c   1.000
_cell.angle_alpha   90.00
_cell.angle_beta   90.00
_cell.angle_gamma   90.00
#
_symmetry.space_group_name_H-M   'P 1'
#
loop_
_entity.id
_entity.type
_entity.pdbx_description
1 polymer ?
#
loop_
_entity_poly.entity_id
_entity_poly.type
_entity_poly.pdbx_seq_one_letter_code
_entity_poly.pdbx_strand_id
1 'polypeptide(L)'
;TSIGQDLRPKGLDVEEEKLGDLVDEEMAATAAAVEIAAARIEEMLNKSRAGDRGVKFEVNERILGSCTDLMQAIQVLVLASKDLQQEIVESGRGAASPKEFYARNSRWTEGLISASKAVGWGATVMVDAADLVVQGNGKFEELMVCSHEIAASTAQLVAASKVKADKDSVNLSKLQIASRGVNQ
;
A
#
# COMPACT_ATOMS: atom_id res chain seq x y z
N THR A 1 17.68 18.88 35.62
CA THR A 1 16.51 18.26 34.96
C THR A 1 16.77 18.24 33.47
N SER A 2 17.45 17.22 32.95
CA SER A 2 18.02 17.23 31.57
C SER A 2 17.87 15.85 30.92
N ILE A 3 16.62 15.42 30.74
CA ILE A 3 16.29 14.16 30.03
C ILE A 3 15.26 14.42 28.91
N GLY A 4 14.68 15.62 28.83
CA GLY A 4 13.60 15.95 27.89
C GLY A 4 14.01 16.54 26.53
N GLN A 5 15.31 16.75 26.27
CA GLN A 5 15.78 17.34 24.99
C GLN A 5 16.23 16.31 23.95
N ASP A 6 16.49 15.06 24.35
CA ASP A 6 16.96 13.99 23.45
C ASP A 6 15.84 13.09 22.88
N LEU A 7 14.58 13.40 23.18
CA LEU A 7 13.41 12.68 22.64
C LEU A 7 12.79 13.37 21.42
N ARG A 8 13.53 14.24 20.72
CA ARG A 8 13.14 14.57 19.35
C ARG A 8 13.41 13.33 18.50
N PRO A 9 12.40 12.72 17.86
CA PRO A 9 12.69 11.76 16.81
C PRO A 9 13.60 12.50 15.84
N LYS A 10 14.82 11.97 15.66
CA LYS A 10 15.64 12.33 14.51
C LYS A 10 14.79 11.90 13.33
N GLY A 11 14.03 12.85 12.77
CA GLY A 11 13.50 12.68 11.44
C GLY A 11 14.68 12.21 10.62
N LEU A 12 14.51 11.13 9.87
CA LEU A 12 15.46 10.83 8.82
C LEU A 12 15.60 12.14 8.06
N ASP A 13 16.78 12.77 8.13
CA ASP A 13 17.12 13.99 7.40
C ASP A 13 17.19 13.59 5.91
N VAL A 14 16.03 13.21 5.37
CA VAL A 14 15.80 13.19 3.95
C VAL A 14 15.85 14.66 3.59
N GLU A 15 16.95 15.07 2.96
CA GLU A 15 17.11 16.42 2.45
C GLU A 15 15.80 16.81 1.75
N GLU A 16 15.17 17.91 2.18
CA GLU A 16 13.81 18.27 1.76
C GLU A 16 13.69 18.34 0.23
N GLU A 17 14.81 18.62 -0.45
CA GLU A 17 14.96 18.65 -1.91
C GLU A 17 14.81 17.27 -2.59
N LYS A 18 15.07 16.17 -1.87
CA LYS A 18 14.93 14.78 -2.35
C LYS A 18 13.56 14.17 -2.10
N LEU A 19 12.72 14.79 -1.26
CA LEU A 19 11.42 14.24 -0.89
C LEU A 19 10.49 14.07 -2.10
N GLY A 20 10.57 14.98 -3.09
CA GLY A 20 9.76 14.90 -4.30
C GLY A 20 10.10 13.69 -5.18
N ASP A 21 11.38 13.35 -5.32
CA ASP A 21 11.79 12.15 -6.07
C ASP A 21 11.44 10.88 -5.28
N LEU A 22 11.65 10.91 -3.96
CA LEU A 22 11.40 9.75 -3.11
C LEU A 22 9.92 9.37 -3.02
N VAL A 23 8.99 10.32 -3.02
CA VAL A 23 7.55 10.00 -3.01
C VAL A 23 7.12 9.31 -4.30
N ASP A 24 7.58 9.79 -5.45
CA ASP A 24 7.26 9.18 -6.74
C ASP A 24 7.91 7.79 -6.87
N GLU A 25 9.16 7.65 -6.43
CA GLU A 25 9.89 6.38 -6.38
C GLU A 25 9.19 5.36 -5.46
N GLU A 26 8.83 5.74 -4.23
CA GLU A 26 8.22 4.83 -3.26
C GLU A 26 6.81 4.41 -3.69
N MET A 27 6.01 5.33 -4.25
CA MET A 27 4.69 5.02 -4.81
C MET A 27 4.81 4.04 -5.99
N ALA A 28 5.81 4.23 -6.87
CA ALA A 28 6.07 3.32 -7.98
C ALA A 28 6.55 1.94 -7.49
N ALA A 29 7.47 1.90 -6.52
CA ALA A 29 7.95 0.67 -5.90
C ALA A 29 6.81 -0.10 -5.22
N THR A 30 5.91 0.61 -4.53
CA THR A 30 4.74 0.02 -3.87
C THR A 30 3.77 -0.57 -4.90
N ALA A 31 3.47 0.15 -5.99
CA ALA A 31 2.62 -0.37 -7.06
C ALA A 31 3.21 -1.64 -7.69
N ALA A 32 4.52 -1.64 -7.96
CA ALA A 32 5.23 -2.81 -8.49
C ALA A 32 5.23 -3.99 -7.50
N ALA A 33 5.42 -3.73 -6.20
CA ALA A 33 5.37 -4.78 -5.17
C ALA A 33 3.99 -5.44 -5.09
N VAL A 34 2.91 -4.66 -5.18
CA VAL A 34 1.54 -5.18 -5.21
C VAL A 34 1.25 -5.97 -6.49
N GLU A 35 1.75 -5.53 -7.64
CA GLU A 35 1.61 -6.26 -8.90
C GLU A 35 2.37 -7.59 -8.88
N ILE A 36 3.62 -7.59 -8.40
CA ILE A 36 4.42 -8.81 -8.19
C ILE A 36 3.70 -9.76 -7.21
N ALA A 37 3.14 -9.21 -6.13
CA ALA A 37 2.39 -9.98 -5.16
C ALA A 37 1.16 -10.66 -5.79
N ALA A 38 0.36 -9.91 -6.56
CA ALA A 38 -0.79 -10.44 -7.28
C ALA A 38 -0.40 -11.55 -8.26
N ALA A 39 0.66 -11.34 -9.05
CA ALA A 39 1.16 -12.32 -10.02
C ALA A 39 1.66 -13.60 -9.33
N ARG A 40 2.36 -13.48 -8.19
CA ARG A 40 2.80 -14.64 -7.39
C ARG A 40 1.61 -15.45 -6.86
N ILE A 41 0.54 -14.78 -6.39
CA ILE A 41 -0.67 -15.49 -5.94
C ILE A 41 -1.34 -16.24 -7.09
N GLU A 42 -1.44 -15.61 -8.27
CA GLU A 42 -2.01 -16.26 -9.46
C GLU A 42 -1.19 -17.48 -9.90
N GLU A 43 0.14 -17.39 -9.83
CA GLU A 43 1.02 -18.53 -10.08
C GLU A 43 0.77 -19.67 -9.08
N MET A 44 0.62 -19.37 -7.79
CA MET A 44 0.29 -20.35 -6.76
C MET A 44 -1.06 -21.02 -7.01
N LEU A 45 -2.06 -20.25 -7.44
CA LEU A 45 -3.40 -20.74 -7.78
C LEU A 45 -3.33 -21.75 -8.93
N ASN A 46 -2.57 -21.41 -9.98
CA ASN A 46 -2.36 -22.29 -11.13
C ASN A 46 -1.60 -23.57 -10.76
N LYS A 47 -0.60 -23.49 -9.87
CA LYS A 47 0.12 -24.67 -9.35
C LYS A 47 -0.78 -25.57 -8.50
N SER A 48 -1.59 -24.99 -7.61
CA SER A 48 -2.52 -25.74 -6.78
C SER A 48 -3.55 -26.49 -7.64
N ARG A 49 -4.06 -25.87 -8.72
CA ARG A 49 -4.96 -26.51 -9.72
C ARG A 49 -4.35 -27.72 -10.42
N ALA A 50 -3.05 -27.72 -10.64
CA ALA A 50 -2.36 -28.83 -11.29
C ALA A 50 -1.97 -29.98 -10.32
N GLY A 51 -1.75 -29.66 -9.04
CA GLY A 51 -1.11 -30.56 -8.08
C GLY A 51 -1.99 -31.08 -6.94
N ASP A 52 -2.97 -30.30 -6.47
CA ASP A 52 -3.79 -30.65 -5.31
C ASP A 52 -5.10 -31.36 -5.73
N ARG A 53 -5.61 -32.26 -4.87
CA ARG A 53 -6.90 -32.95 -5.07
C ARG A 53 -7.70 -32.98 -3.76
N GLY A 54 -9.03 -32.99 -3.88
CA GLY A 54 -9.95 -33.11 -2.74
C GLY A 54 -10.14 -31.80 -1.97
N VAL A 55 -10.60 -31.89 -0.72
CA VAL A 55 -11.00 -30.73 0.09
C VAL A 55 -9.88 -29.71 0.32
N LYS A 56 -8.62 -30.17 0.45
CA LYS A 56 -7.45 -29.28 0.60
C LYS A 56 -7.29 -28.34 -0.61
N PHE A 57 -7.55 -28.86 -1.81
CA PHE A 57 -7.51 -28.05 -3.03
C PHE A 57 -8.59 -26.96 -3.03
N GLU A 58 -9.83 -27.31 -2.69
CA GLU A 58 -10.94 -26.33 -2.64
C GLU A 58 -10.69 -25.19 -1.64
N VAL A 59 -10.07 -25.50 -0.49
CA VAL A 59 -9.71 -24.50 0.51
C VAL A 59 -8.58 -23.60 0.00
N ASN A 60 -7.51 -24.18 -0.56
CA ASN A 60 -6.39 -23.43 -1.12
C ASN A 60 -6.84 -22.49 -2.25
N GLU A 61 -7.74 -22.97 -3.13
CA GLU A 61 -8.27 -22.17 -4.23
C GLU A 61 -9.06 -20.95 -3.74
N ARG A 62 -9.93 -21.14 -2.74
CA ARG A 62 -10.70 -20.02 -2.17
C ARG A 62 -9.81 -18.99 -1.49
N ILE A 63 -8.82 -19.45 -0.72
CA ILE A 63 -7.89 -18.56 -0.01
C ILE A 63 -7.09 -17.73 -1.01
N LEU A 64 -6.48 -18.39 -2.00
CA LEU A 64 -5.70 -17.70 -3.01
C LEU A 64 -6.55 -16.77 -3.86
N GLY A 65 -7.78 -17.17 -4.21
CA GLY A 65 -8.75 -16.30 -4.87
C GLY A 65 -9.03 -15.03 -4.07
N SER A 66 -9.35 -15.16 -2.77
CA SER A 66 -9.54 -14.00 -1.90
C SER A 66 -8.28 -13.13 -1.77
N CYS A 67 -7.09 -13.74 -1.73
CA CYS A 67 -5.83 -13.00 -1.70
C CYS A 67 -5.59 -12.21 -3.01
N THR A 68 -5.93 -12.80 -4.15
CA THR A 68 -5.86 -12.14 -5.46
C THR A 68 -6.81 -10.94 -5.51
N ASP A 69 -8.08 -11.13 -5.12
CA ASP A 69 -9.08 -10.07 -5.11
C ASP A 69 -8.63 -8.90 -4.21
N LEU A 70 -8.09 -9.21 -3.03
CA LEU A 70 -7.54 -8.20 -2.12
C LEU A 70 -6.36 -7.43 -2.76
N MET A 71 -5.40 -8.13 -3.36
CA MET A 71 -4.26 -7.46 -4.02
C MET A 71 -4.68 -6.59 -5.19
N GLN A 72 -5.67 -7.02 -5.99
CA GLN A 72 -6.22 -6.21 -7.08
C GLN A 72 -6.91 -4.95 -6.54
N ALA A 73 -7.70 -5.07 -5.47
CA ALA A 73 -8.31 -3.91 -4.82
C ALA A 73 -7.26 -2.93 -4.30
N ILE A 74 -6.16 -3.43 -3.73
CA ILE A 74 -5.04 -2.62 -3.25
C ILE A 74 -4.30 -1.95 -4.41
N GLN A 75 -4.11 -2.63 -5.54
CA GLN A 75 -3.50 -2.04 -6.73
C GLN A 75 -4.32 -0.84 -7.21
N VAL A 76 -5.63 -0.98 -7.32
CA VAL A 76 -6.54 0.11 -7.69
C VAL A 76 -6.45 1.26 -6.68
N LEU A 77 -6.36 0.96 -5.38
CA LEU A 77 -6.21 1.97 -4.33
C LEU A 77 -4.90 2.75 -4.44
N VAL A 78 -3.78 2.08 -4.65
CA VAL A 78 -2.45 2.72 -4.79
C VAL A 78 -2.44 3.64 -6.01
N LEU A 79 -3.03 3.20 -7.13
CA LEU A 79 -3.16 4.03 -8.33
C LEU A 79 -4.07 5.24 -8.09
N ALA A 80 -5.25 5.06 -7.49
CA ALA A 80 -6.15 6.16 -7.16
C ALA A 80 -5.51 7.15 -6.16
N SER A 81 -4.67 6.66 -5.24
CA SER A 81 -3.90 7.47 -4.30
C SER A 81 -2.87 8.32 -5.04
N LYS A 82 -2.14 7.74 -6.00
CA LYS A 82 -1.19 8.46 -6.85
C LYS A 82 -1.87 9.53 -7.69
N ASP A 83 -3.00 9.22 -8.32
CA ASP A 83 -3.77 10.19 -9.12
C ASP A 83 -4.24 11.38 -8.26
N LEU A 84 -4.70 11.11 -7.03
CA LEU A 84 -5.08 12.16 -6.09
C LEU A 84 -3.89 13.04 -5.69
N GLN A 85 -2.73 12.44 -5.42
CA GLN A 85 -1.50 13.20 -5.09
C GLN A 85 -1.10 14.11 -6.25
N GLN A 86 -1.16 13.61 -7.49
CA GLN A 86 -0.89 14.41 -8.69
C GLN A 86 -1.86 15.59 -8.82
N GLU A 87 -3.16 15.37 -8.64
CA GLU A 87 -4.17 16.44 -8.67
C GLU A 87 -3.91 17.52 -7.58
N ILE A 88 -3.57 17.09 -6.36
CA ILE A 88 -3.24 18.00 -5.26
C ILE A 88 -2.03 18.86 -5.61
N VAL A 89 -1.00 18.25 -6.18
CA VAL A 89 0.24 18.95 -6.56
C VAL A 89 -0.04 19.91 -7.71
N GLU A 90 -0.78 19.48 -8.73
CA GLU A 90 -1.12 20.31 -9.89
C GLU A 90 -1.97 21.52 -9.52
N SER A 91 -2.96 21.34 -8.66
CA SER A 91 -3.82 22.43 -8.17
C SER A 91 -3.11 23.33 -7.16
N GLY A 92 -2.19 22.79 -6.35
CA GLY A 92 -1.57 23.48 -5.22
C GLY A 92 -0.20 24.13 -5.48
N ARG A 93 0.55 23.71 -6.51
CA ARG A 93 1.93 24.17 -6.74
C ARG A 93 2.05 25.60 -7.28
N GLY A 94 1.01 26.13 -7.92
CA GLY A 94 1.08 27.42 -8.61
C GLY A 94 2.23 27.45 -9.62
N ALA A 95 3.16 28.41 -9.47
CA ALA A 95 4.34 28.53 -10.32
C ALA A 95 5.51 27.60 -9.93
N ALA A 96 5.42 26.90 -8.79
CA ALA A 96 6.47 25.98 -8.34
C ALA A 96 6.44 24.65 -9.10
N SER A 97 7.57 23.96 -9.11
CA SER A 97 7.69 22.59 -9.58
C SER A 97 7.03 21.60 -8.60
N PRO A 98 6.66 20.39 -9.06
CA PRO A 98 6.18 19.31 -8.18
C PRO A 98 7.13 19.00 -7.02
N LYS A 99 8.44 18.96 -7.29
CA LYS A 99 9.47 18.70 -6.27
C LYS A 99 9.46 19.76 -5.18
N GLU A 100 9.42 21.03 -5.56
CA GLU A 100 9.34 22.14 -4.60
C GLU A 100 8.04 22.10 -3.79
N PHE A 101 6.92 21.68 -4.39
CA PHE A 101 5.66 21.51 -3.67
C PHE A 101 5.77 20.42 -2.60
N TYR A 102 6.33 19.26 -2.93
CA TYR A 102 6.56 18.18 -1.96
C TYR A 102 7.54 18.57 -0.86
N ALA A 103 8.61 19.31 -1.19
CA ALA A 103 9.57 19.83 -0.22
C ALA A 103 8.90 20.80 0.77
N ARG A 104 8.11 21.77 0.27
CA ARG A 104 7.36 22.73 1.10
C ARG A 104 6.28 22.07 1.97
N ASN A 105 5.80 20.90 1.57
CA ASN A 105 4.83 20.10 2.30
C ASN A 105 5.48 18.85 2.90
N SER A 106 6.73 18.95 3.38
CA SER A 106 7.57 17.82 3.81
C SER A 106 6.84 16.80 4.71
N ARG A 107 6.16 17.23 5.78
CA ARG A 107 5.40 16.34 6.68
C ARG A 107 4.32 15.52 5.97
N TRP A 108 3.65 16.11 4.98
CA TRP A 108 2.65 15.40 4.20
C TRP A 108 3.32 14.37 3.29
N THR A 109 4.40 14.76 2.62
CA THR A 109 5.21 13.89 1.76
C THR A 109 5.81 12.70 2.53
N GLU A 110 6.38 12.93 3.71
CA GLU A 110 6.87 11.87 4.61
C GLU A 110 5.75 10.91 5.04
N GLY A 111 4.55 11.45 5.30
CA GLY A 111 3.36 10.64 5.61
C GLY A 111 2.94 9.76 4.45
N LEU A 112 3.01 10.26 3.21
CA LEU A 112 2.75 9.47 2.00
C LEU A 112 3.79 8.36 1.80
N ILE A 113 5.08 8.71 1.88
CA ILE A 113 6.19 7.75 1.71
C ILE A 113 6.07 6.61 2.74
N SER A 114 5.92 6.96 4.02
CA SER A 114 5.82 5.97 5.08
C SER A 114 4.61 5.05 4.93
N ALA A 115 3.44 5.61 4.60
CA ALA A 115 2.24 4.81 4.39
C ALA A 115 2.34 3.93 3.13
N SER A 116 2.89 4.46 2.04
CA SER A 116 3.11 3.70 0.80
C SER A 116 4.03 2.51 1.06
N LYS A 117 5.16 2.75 1.72
CA LYS A 117 6.13 1.71 2.08
C LYS A 117 5.52 0.60 2.93
N ALA A 118 4.68 0.96 3.90
CA ALA A 118 3.95 0.00 4.72
C ALA A 118 3.03 -0.90 3.89
N VAL A 119 2.34 -0.35 2.88
CA VAL A 119 1.50 -1.12 1.94
C VAL A 119 2.35 -2.10 1.12
N GLY A 120 3.47 -1.64 0.56
CA GLY A 120 4.35 -2.50 -0.24
C GLY A 120 4.95 -3.66 0.57
N TRP A 121 5.36 -3.38 1.81
CA TRP A 121 5.84 -4.42 2.73
C TRP A 121 4.73 -5.39 3.12
N GLY A 122 3.54 -4.89 3.47
CA GLY A 122 2.37 -5.71 3.78
C GLY A 122 1.98 -6.63 2.62
N ALA A 123 2.08 -6.16 1.37
CA ALA A 123 1.83 -6.98 0.18
C ALA A 123 2.80 -8.16 0.07
N THR A 124 4.08 -7.92 0.33
CA THR A 124 5.11 -8.97 0.30
C THR A 124 4.86 -10.01 1.39
N VAL A 125 4.65 -9.55 2.63
CA VAL A 125 4.43 -10.41 3.80
C VAL A 125 3.16 -11.25 3.64
N MET A 126 2.07 -10.68 3.11
CA MET A 126 0.83 -11.42 2.88
C MET A 126 1.01 -12.55 1.87
N VAL A 127 1.75 -12.30 0.77
CA VAL A 127 2.00 -13.35 -0.24
C VAL A 127 2.87 -14.46 0.30
N ASP A 128 3.90 -14.12 1.08
CA ASP A 128 4.76 -15.13 1.69
C ASP A 128 3.98 -15.97 2.72
N ALA A 129 3.07 -15.35 3.49
CA ALA A 129 2.17 -16.09 4.38
C ALA A 129 1.20 -17.01 3.61
N ALA A 130 0.63 -16.52 2.49
CA ALA A 130 -0.25 -17.31 1.64
C ALA A 130 0.48 -18.53 1.03
N ASP A 131 1.71 -18.35 0.57
CA ASP A 131 2.56 -19.42 0.03
C ASP A 131 2.83 -20.51 1.09
N LEU A 132 3.20 -20.12 2.30
CA LEU A 132 3.41 -21.06 3.41
C LEU A 132 2.14 -21.85 3.72
N VAL A 133 0.98 -21.19 3.76
CA VAL A 133 -0.32 -21.84 4.00
C VAL A 133 -0.64 -22.86 2.91
N VAL A 134 -0.47 -22.53 1.64
CA VAL A 134 -0.74 -23.43 0.50
C VAL A 134 0.17 -24.66 0.53
N GLN A 135 1.44 -24.46 0.86
CA GLN A 135 2.42 -25.54 1.02
C GLN A 135 2.15 -26.42 2.25
N GLY A 136 1.30 -25.98 3.18
CA GLY A 136 1.00 -26.68 4.44
C GLY A 136 2.06 -26.46 5.53
N ASN A 137 2.93 -25.46 5.36
CA ASN A 137 3.97 -25.07 6.32
C ASN A 137 3.61 -23.82 7.12
N GLY A 138 2.51 -23.14 6.78
CA GLY A 138 2.03 -21.92 7.40
C GLY A 138 0.72 -22.11 8.17
N LYS A 139 0.34 -21.08 8.93
CA LYS A 139 -0.92 -21.04 9.70
C LYS A 139 -1.92 -20.08 9.08
N PHE A 140 -3.19 -20.46 9.07
CA PHE A 140 -4.25 -19.58 8.57
C PHE A 140 -4.39 -18.31 9.41
N GLU A 141 -4.11 -18.39 10.70
CA GLU A 141 -4.11 -17.25 11.62
C GLU A 141 -3.06 -16.21 11.25
N GLU A 142 -1.88 -16.65 10.81
CA GLU A 142 -0.81 -15.75 10.34
C GLU A 142 -1.25 -15.03 9.07
N LEU A 143 -1.84 -15.74 8.10
CA LEU A 143 -2.39 -15.14 6.88
C LEU A 143 -3.53 -14.13 7.17
N MET A 144 -4.41 -14.44 8.12
CA MET A 144 -5.47 -13.52 8.54
C MET A 144 -4.88 -12.23 9.15
N VAL A 145 -3.85 -12.34 9.98
CA VAL A 145 -3.16 -11.18 10.56
C VAL A 145 -2.54 -10.32 9.45
N CYS A 146 -1.80 -10.93 8.53
CA CYS A 146 -1.21 -10.20 7.40
C CYS A 146 -2.27 -9.46 6.56
N SER A 147 -3.43 -10.08 6.33
CA SER A 147 -4.54 -9.48 5.59
C SER A 147 -5.13 -8.26 6.32
N HIS A 148 -5.21 -8.30 7.65
CA HIS A 148 -5.63 -7.14 8.44
C HIS A 148 -4.58 -6.03 8.47
N GLU A 149 -3.29 -6.39 8.56
CA GLU A 149 -2.19 -5.43 8.58
C GLU A 149 -2.10 -4.65 7.26
N ILE A 150 -2.24 -5.33 6.12
CA ILE A 150 -2.22 -4.65 4.82
C ILE A 150 -3.46 -3.77 4.63
N ALA A 151 -4.65 -4.22 5.04
CA ALA A 151 -5.86 -3.39 5.03
C ALA A 151 -5.69 -2.13 5.90
N ALA A 152 -5.12 -2.26 7.10
CA ALA A 152 -4.81 -1.12 7.96
C ALA A 152 -3.79 -0.16 7.31
N SER A 153 -2.75 -0.70 6.68
CA SER A 153 -1.71 0.09 5.98
C SER A 153 -2.29 0.87 4.80
N THR A 154 -3.23 0.27 4.05
CA THR A 154 -3.92 0.97 2.96
C THR A 154 -4.85 2.06 3.47
N ALA A 155 -5.51 1.86 4.61
CA ALA A 155 -6.30 2.89 5.26
C ALA A 155 -5.42 4.07 5.73
N GLN A 156 -4.20 3.80 6.19
CA GLN A 156 -3.22 4.85 6.49
C GLN A 156 -2.81 5.62 5.23
N LEU A 157 -2.59 4.94 4.10
CA LEU A 157 -2.28 5.59 2.82
C LEU A 157 -3.42 6.50 2.35
N VAL A 158 -4.68 6.05 2.48
CA VAL A 158 -5.86 6.86 2.19
C VAL A 158 -5.93 8.09 3.11
N ALA A 159 -5.66 7.89 4.40
CA ALA A 159 -5.67 8.97 5.38
C ALA A 159 -4.56 10.00 5.11
N ALA A 160 -3.37 9.58 4.70
CA ALA A 160 -2.27 10.46 4.32
C ALA A 160 -2.60 11.23 3.02
N SER A 161 -3.17 10.56 2.03
CA SER A 161 -3.51 11.16 0.72
C SER A 161 -4.60 12.22 0.81
N LYS A 162 -5.61 12.03 1.68
CA LYS A 162 -6.72 12.98 1.81
C LYS A 162 -6.36 14.28 2.57
N VAL A 163 -5.21 14.36 3.26
CA VAL A 163 -4.88 15.52 4.13
C VAL A 163 -4.91 16.85 3.36
N LYS A 164 -4.47 16.83 2.10
CA LYS A 164 -4.37 18.00 1.22
C LYS A 164 -5.41 17.98 0.09
N ALA A 165 -6.29 16.99 0.04
CA ALA A 165 -7.30 16.84 -1.00
C ALA A 165 -8.43 17.85 -0.85
N ASP A 166 -8.96 18.32 -1.98
CA ASP A 166 -10.25 19.02 -2.00
C ASP A 166 -11.38 18.02 -1.67
N LYS A 167 -12.40 18.49 -0.93
CA LYS A 167 -13.56 17.68 -0.55
C LYS A 167 -14.42 17.29 -1.76
N ASP A 168 -14.41 18.12 -2.80
CA ASP A 168 -15.16 17.91 -4.03
C ASP A 168 -14.31 17.22 -5.12
N SER A 169 -13.09 16.76 -4.76
CA SER A 169 -12.21 16.02 -5.67
C SER A 169 -12.84 14.70 -6.12
N VAL A 170 -12.93 14.52 -7.43
CA VAL A 170 -13.36 13.27 -8.05
C VAL A 170 -12.37 12.15 -7.72
N ASN A 171 -11.06 12.44 -7.69
CA ASN A 171 -10.03 11.46 -7.35
C ASN A 171 -10.10 11.04 -5.87
N LEU A 172 -10.48 11.95 -4.97
CA LEU A 172 -10.77 11.57 -3.57
C LEU A 172 -11.95 10.61 -3.49
N SER A 173 -13.02 10.83 -4.26
CA SER A 173 -14.16 9.91 -4.30
C SER A 173 -13.76 8.52 -4.82
N LYS A 174 -12.97 8.46 -5.91
CA LYS A 174 -12.42 7.19 -6.43
C LYS A 174 -11.57 6.46 -5.40
N LEU A 175 -10.68 7.18 -4.70
CA LEU A 175 -9.84 6.61 -3.65
C LEU A 175 -10.68 6.03 -2.50
N GLN A 176 -11.75 6.72 -2.10
CA GLN A 176 -12.67 6.22 -1.06
C GLN A 176 -13.41 4.95 -1.52
N ILE A 177 -13.81 4.86 -2.78
CA ILE A 177 -14.44 3.66 -3.35
C ILE A 177 -13.43 2.51 -3.36
N ALA A 178 -12.20 2.74 -3.82
CA ALA A 178 -11.14 1.73 -3.80
C ALA A 178 -10.84 1.24 -2.38
N SER A 179 -10.77 2.15 -1.40
CA SER A 179 -10.60 1.82 0.02
C SER A 179 -11.71 0.95 0.59
N ARG A 180 -12.96 1.13 0.15
CA ARG A 180 -14.04 0.22 0.55
C ARG A 180 -13.87 -1.16 -0.03
N GLY A 181 -13.36 -1.28 -1.26
CA GLY A 181 -13.07 -2.57 -1.89
C GLY A 181 -12.02 -3.40 -1.15
N VAL A 182 -11.03 -2.75 -0.53
CA VAL A 182 -9.98 -3.43 0.27
C VAL A 182 -10.49 -3.96 1.61
N ASN A 183 -11.55 -3.35 2.16
CA ASN A 183 -12.10 -3.71 3.46
C ASN A 183 -13.28 -4.71 3.39
N GLN A 184 -13.64 -5.17 2.20
CA GLN A 184 -14.72 -6.14 1.96
C GLN A 184 -14.16 -7.56 1.85
#